data_AF-A0A919WJN8-F1
#
_entry.id   AF-A0A919WJN8-F1
#
_cell.length_a   1.000
_cell.length_b   1.000
_cell.length_c   1.000
_cell.angle_alpha   90.00
_cell.angle_beta   90.00
_cell.angle_gamma   90.00
#
_symmetry.space_group_name_H-M   'P 1'
#
loop_
_entity.id
_entity.type
_entity.pdbx_description
1 polymer ?
#
loop_
_entity_poly.entity_id
_entity_poly.type
_entity_poly.pdbx_seq_one_letter_code
_entity_poly.pdbx_strand_id
1 'polypeptide(L)' 'MRTEKNGKERTYFPLVDKEDYLKFETGNFMKLYHGNSFLSFVNTLYDGKQLNDDDIEELMKWVKERRT' A
#
# COMPACT_ATOMS: atom_id res chain seq x y z
N MET A 1 -11.19 22.15 2.36
CA MET A 1 -11.75 21.00 3.12
C MET A 1 -13.25 20.96 2.86
N ARG A 2 -13.78 19.91 2.23
CA ARG A 2 -15.22 19.78 2.01
C ARG A 2 -15.86 19.24 3.28
N THR A 3 -16.89 19.92 3.77
CA THR A 3 -17.63 19.52 4.97
C THR A 3 -19.11 19.82 4.78
N GLU A 4 -19.96 19.00 5.37
CA GLU A 4 -21.41 19.22 5.41
C GLU A 4 -21.88 19.26 6.86
N LYS A 5 -22.76 20.21 7.20
CA LYS A 5 -23.34 20.35 8.54
C LYS A 5 -24.78 19.86 8.50
N ASN A 6 -25.08 18.81 9.25
CA ASN A 6 -26.42 18.23 9.36
C ASN A 6 -26.89 18.39 10.82
N GLY A 7 -27.70 19.42 11.06
CA GLY A 7 -28.14 19.76 12.42
C GLY A 7 -26.95 20.12 13.34
N LYS A 8 -26.69 19.26 14.34
CA LYS A 8 -25.57 19.40 15.29
C LYS A 8 -24.32 18.61 14.89
N GLU A 9 -24.36 17.84 13.81
CA GLU A 9 -23.25 17.00 13.34
C GLU A 9 -22.52 17.64 12.16
N ARG A 10 -21.25 17.24 11.97
CA ARG A 10 -20.42 17.67 10.86
C ARG A 10 -19.75 16.47 10.19
N THR A 11 -20.04 16.31 8.90
CA THR A 11 -19.43 15.29 8.04
C THR A 11 -18.25 15.90 7.31
N TYR A 12 -17.11 15.20 7.32
CA TYR A 12 -15.90 15.59 6.61
C TYR A 12 -15.67 14.66 5.43
N PHE A 13 -15.25 15.23 4.32
CA PHE A 13 -14.97 14.46 3.11
C PHE A 13 -13.48 14.52 2.78
N PRO A 14 -12.91 13.41 2.28
CA PRO A 14 -11.52 13.38 1.87
C PRO A 14 -11.28 14.38 0.74
N LEU A 15 -10.10 15.02 0.76
CA LEU A 15 -9.66 15.95 -0.27
C LEU A 15 -8.93 15.26 -1.43
N VAL A 16 -8.48 14.03 -1.19
CA VAL A 16 -7.72 13.22 -2.12
C VAL A 16 -8.39 11.85 -2.20
N ASP A 17 -8.35 11.26 -3.39
CA ASP A 17 -8.84 9.90 -3.57
C ASP A 17 -7.94 8.93 -2.82
N LYS A 18 -8.57 7.89 -2.25
CA LYS A 18 -7.88 6.88 -1.45
C LYS A 18 -6.75 6.22 -2.23
N GLU A 19 -7.00 5.89 -3.50
CA GLU A 19 -6.02 5.21 -4.34
C GLU A 19 -4.78 6.06 -4.59
N ASP A 20 -4.96 7.35 -4.83
CA ASP A 20 -3.85 8.28 -5.08
C ASP A 20 -3.03 8.50 -3.81
N TYR A 21 -3.70 8.63 -2.66
CA TYR A 21 -3.02 8.71 -1.37
C TYR A 21 -2.22 7.44 -1.08
N LEU A 22 -2.79 6.26 -1.32
CA LEU A 22 -2.09 4.99 -1.08
C LEU A 22 -0.86 4.84 -1.98
N LYS A 23 -0.95 5.20 -3.26
CA LYS A 23 0.20 5.20 -4.17
C LYS A 23 1.30 6.16 -3.69
N PHE A 24 0.92 7.37 -3.30
CA PHE A 24 1.83 8.37 -2.77
C PHE A 24 2.54 7.88 -1.50
N GLU A 25 1.78 7.41 -0.51
CA GLU A 25 2.34 6.98 0.78
C GLU A 25 3.20 5.73 0.64
N THR A 26 2.78 4.75 -0.17
CA THR A 26 3.57 3.54 -0.43
C THR A 26 4.90 3.90 -1.10
N GLY A 27 4.89 4.81 -2.07
CA GLY A 27 6.12 5.28 -2.72
C GLY A 27 7.07 5.98 -1.73
N ASN A 28 6.52 6.83 -0.86
CA ASN A 28 7.29 7.50 0.17
C ASN A 28 7.87 6.51 1.20
N PHE A 29 7.06 5.56 1.67
CA PHE A 29 7.47 4.49 2.57
C PHE A 29 8.62 3.66 1.98
N MET A 30 8.49 3.22 0.73
CA MET A 30 9.53 2.45 0.03
C MET A 30 10.84 3.22 -0.08
N LYS A 31 10.75 4.53 -0.36
CA LYS A 31 11.93 5.39 -0.45
C LYS A 31 12.62 5.58 0.88
N LEU A 32 11.86 5.83 1.95
CA LEU A 32 12.38 6.16 3.27
C LEU A 32 12.95 4.93 4.01
N TYR A 33 12.26 3.79 3.94
CA TYR A 33 12.60 2.62 4.79
C TYR A 33 13.28 1.49 4.03
N HIS A 34 13.07 1.39 2.71
CA HIS A 34 13.56 0.26 1.91
C HIS A 34 14.50 0.70 0.77
N GLY A 35 14.83 1.99 0.65
CA GLY A 35 15.70 2.50 -0.41
C GLY A 35 15.19 2.16 -1.82
N ASN A 36 13.87 2.11 -2.00
CA ASN A 36 13.19 1.61 -3.21
C ASN A 36 13.50 0.15 -3.59
N SER A 37 14.05 -0.66 -2.68
CA SER A 37 14.29 -2.08 -2.89
C SER A 37 13.05 -2.89 -2.55
N PHE A 38 12.38 -3.42 -3.59
CA PHE A 38 11.25 -4.34 -3.40
C PHE A 38 11.66 -5.60 -2.61
N LEU A 39 12.86 -6.12 -2.85
CA LEU A 39 13.37 -7.28 -2.11
C LEU A 39 13.56 -6.99 -0.62
N SER A 40 14.05 -5.80 -0.26
CA SER A 40 14.15 -5.40 1.16
C SER A 40 12.79 -5.39 1.85
N PHE A 41 11.76 -4.87 1.15
CA PHE A 41 10.40 -4.86 1.67
C PHE A 41 9.84 -6.27 1.87
N VAL A 42 9.93 -7.14 0.83
CA VAL A 42 9.45 -8.53 0.92
C VAL A 42 10.17 -9.33 2.01
N ASN A 43 11.49 -9.19 2.13
CA ASN A 43 12.25 -9.86 3.20
C ASN A 43 11.76 -9.45 4.59
N THR A 44 11.49 -8.16 4.80
CA THR A 44 10.97 -7.64 6.08
C THR A 44 9.62 -8.27 6.44
N LEU A 45 8.73 -8.44 5.44
CA LEU A 45 7.42 -9.07 5.64
C LEU A 45 7.54 -10.58 5.88
N TYR A 46 8.43 -11.26 5.15
CA TYR A 46 8.67 -12.70 5.29
C TYR A 46 9.27 -13.04 6.66
N ASP A 47 10.34 -12.32 7.07
CA ASP A 47 10.99 -12.49 8.38
C ASP A 47 10.02 -12.19 9.54
N GLY A 48 9.13 -11.22 9.33
CA GLY A 48 8.05 -10.88 10.26
C GLY A 48 6.91 -11.89 10.32
N LYS A 49 6.95 -12.98 9.54
CA LYS A 49 5.87 -13.96 9.35
C LYS A 49 4.55 -13.34 8.89
N GLN A 50 4.62 -12.19 8.23
CA GLN A 50 3.48 -11.51 7.61
C GLN A 50 3.22 -12.01 6.19
N LEU A 51 4.20 -12.72 5.60
CA LEU A 51 4.03 -13.51 4.39
C LEU A 51 4.31 -14.98 4.71
N ASN A 52 3.48 -15.86 4.17
CA ASN A 52 3.70 -17.30 4.16
C ASN A 52 4.12 -17.76 2.75
N ASP A 53 4.43 -19.05 2.59
CA ASP A 53 4.92 -19.59 1.32
C ASP A 53 3.86 -19.53 0.20
N ASP A 54 2.57 -19.63 0.53
CA ASP A 54 1.48 -19.50 -0.45
C ASP A 54 1.40 -18.06 -1.01
N ASP A 55 1.58 -17.04 -0.14
CA ASP A 55 1.63 -15.63 -0.55
C ASP A 55 2.80 -15.37 -1.52
N ILE A 56 3.94 -16.01 -1.27
CA ILE A 56 5.12 -15.93 -2.15
C ILE A 56 4.85 -16.62 -3.49
N GLU A 57 4.15 -17.76 -3.50
CA GLU A 57 3.79 -18.46 -4.73
C GLU A 57 2.82 -17.63 -5.58
N GLU A 58 1.80 -17.01 -4.98
CA GLU A 58 0.88 -16.10 -5.67
C GLU A 58 1.62 -14.91 -6.28
N LEU A 59 2.53 -14.29 -5.52
CA LEU A 59 3.37 -13.19 -6.01
C LEU A 59 4.21 -13.63 -7.21
N MET A 60 4.84 -14.80 -7.13
CA MET A 60 5.68 -15.33 -8.22
C MET A 60 4.87 -15.63 -9.48
N LYS A 61 3.64 -16.14 -9.33
CA LYS A 61 2.71 -16.34 -10.45
C LYS A 61 2.34 -15.02 -11.11
N TRP A 62 1.94 -14.03 -10.32
CA TRP A 62 1.60 -12.69 -10.82
C TRP A 62 2.76 -12.02 -11.58
N VAL A 63 4.00 -12.15 -11.08
CA VAL A 63 5.18 -11.60 -11.77
C VAL A 63 5.40 -12.29 -13.13
N LYS A 64 5.22 -13.61 -13.21
CA LYS A 64 5.37 -14.37 -14.47
C LYS A 64 4.33 -13.95 -15.50
N GLU A 65 3.07 -13.80 -15.08
CA GLU A 65 1.97 -13.39 -15.96
C GLU A 65 2.16 -11.98 -16.53
N ARG A 66 2.77 -11.05 -15.77
CA ARG A 66 3.03 -9.68 -16.24
C ARG A 66 4.29 -9.50 -17.09
N ARG A 67 5.20 -10.46 -17.05
CA ARG A 67 6.43 -10.45 -17.87
C ARG A 67 6.26 -11.15 -19.23
N THR A 68 5.15 -11.84 -19.42
CA THR A 68 4.77 -12.50 -20.67
C THR A 68 3.86 -11.56 -21.46
#